data_AF-A0A7W4WDZ7-F1
#
_entry.id   AF-A0A7W4WDZ7-F1
#
_cell.length_a   1.000
_cell.length_b   1.000
_cell.length_c   1.000
_cell.angle_alpha   90.00
_cell.angle_beta   90.00
_cell.angle_gamma   90.00
#
_symmetry.space_group_name_H-M   'P 1'
#
loop_
_entity.id
_entity.type
_entity.pdbx_description
1 polymer ?
#
loop_
_entity_poly.entity_id
_entity_poly.type
_entity_poly.pdbx_seq_one_letter_code
_entity_poly.pdbx_strand_id
1 'polypeptide(L)'
;MSLSLRALCPLARIDLPRLAEAGDYAQQGSLVEQAIAFIRKILQEAYEGFEERPVSVRAGFADLDSNGRDFLSLYALPNFLFHYSMTYAILRVEGVPIGKRDFDAFHDYPVGFTFSG
;
A
#
# COMPACT_ATOMS: atom_id res chain seq x y z
N MET A 1 7.54 -0.79 -6.98
CA MET A 1 6.24 -1.11 -7.63
C MET A 1 5.14 -1.03 -6.58
N SER A 2 4.14 -0.17 -6.74
CA SER A 2 3.12 0.10 -5.71
C SER A 2 2.13 -1.06 -5.56
N LEU A 3 2.14 -1.71 -4.38
CA LEU A 3 1.21 -2.80 -4.03
C LEU A 3 -0.24 -2.34 -3.99
N SER A 4 -0.47 -1.07 -3.60
CA SER A 4 -1.80 -0.46 -3.58
C SER A 4 -2.42 -0.41 -4.98
N LEU A 5 -1.63 -0.19 -6.03
CA LEU A 5 -2.11 -0.26 -7.40
C LEU A 5 -2.37 -1.69 -7.86
N ARG A 6 -1.51 -2.65 -7.49
CA ARG A 6 -1.75 -4.08 -7.77
C ARG A 6 -3.00 -4.63 -7.09
N ALA A 7 -3.43 -4.01 -5.99
CA ALA A 7 -4.70 -4.32 -5.34
C ALA A 7 -5.89 -3.67 -6.07
N LEU A 8 -5.81 -2.38 -6.37
CA LEU A 8 -6.98 -1.64 -6.87
C LEU A 8 -7.22 -1.76 -8.36
N CYS A 9 -6.18 -1.96 -9.18
CA CYS A 9 -6.31 -2.10 -10.64
C CYS A 9 -7.18 -3.30 -11.05
N PRO A 10 -6.99 -4.52 -10.51
CA PRO A 10 -7.87 -5.66 -10.80
C PRO A 10 -9.33 -5.39 -10.43
N LEU A 11 -9.56 -4.77 -9.26
CA LEU A 11 -10.90 -4.36 -8.82
C LEU A 11 -11.49 -3.33 -9.76
N ALA A 12 -10.73 -2.33 -10.19
CA ALA A 12 -11.18 -1.31 -11.13
C ALA A 12 -11.34 -1.82 -12.57
N ARG A 13 -10.84 -3.03 -12.89
CA ARG A 13 -10.70 -3.56 -14.26
C ARG A 13 -9.87 -2.63 -15.15
N ILE A 14 -8.81 -2.06 -14.58
CA ILE A 14 -7.87 -1.17 -15.28
C ILE A 14 -6.52 -1.88 -15.29
N ASP A 15 -5.80 -1.78 -16.41
CA ASP A 15 -4.44 -2.29 -16.49
C ASP A 15 -3.52 -1.54 -15.52
N LEU A 16 -2.57 -2.26 -14.93
CA LEU A 16 -1.60 -1.65 -14.03
C LEU A 16 -0.77 -0.61 -14.81
N PRO A 17 -0.80 0.68 -14.43
CA PRO A 17 0.02 1.67 -15.11
C PRO A 17 1.50 1.37 -14.88
N ARG A 18 2.32 1.58 -15.91
CA ARG A 18 3.77 1.52 -15.78
C ARG A 18 4.23 2.70 -14.93
N LEU A 19 4.59 2.44 -13.68
CA LEU A 19 5.24 3.43 -12.83
C LEU A 19 6.73 3.49 -13.18
N ALA A 20 7.29 4.70 -13.24
CA ALA A 20 8.73 4.90 -13.38
C ALA A 20 9.48 4.33 -12.18
N GLU A 21 10.74 3.92 -12.37
CA GLU A 21 11.64 3.64 -11.26
C GLU A 21 12.08 4.97 -10.65
N ALA A 22 12.05 5.07 -9.32
CA ALA A 22 12.59 6.25 -8.64
C ALA A 22 14.09 6.04 -8.39
N GLY A 23 14.91 6.99 -8.85
CA GLY A 23 16.34 7.03 -8.61
C GLY A 23 16.73 7.81 -7.35
N ASP A 24 15.94 8.81 -6.94
CA ASP A 24 16.19 9.63 -5.74
C ASP A 24 14.96 9.79 -4.82
N TYR A 25 15.14 10.37 -3.64
CA TYR A 25 14.08 10.58 -2.65
C TYR A 25 12.95 11.49 -3.14
N ALA A 26 13.25 12.52 -3.94
CA ALA A 26 12.22 13.43 -4.46
C ALA A 26 11.32 12.71 -5.48
N GLN A 27 11.92 11.88 -6.33
CA GLN A 27 11.22 11.02 -7.26
C GLN A 27 10.38 9.96 -6.52
N GLN A 28 10.90 9.38 -5.43
CA GLN A 28 10.12 8.47 -4.57
C GLN A 28 8.87 9.16 -4.00
N GLY A 29 9.00 10.36 -3.45
CA GLY A 29 7.88 11.15 -2.96
C GLY A 29 6.85 11.46 -4.06
N SER A 30 7.33 11.87 -5.25
CA SER A 30 6.46 12.10 -6.40
C SER A 30 5.69 10.85 -6.82
N LEU A 31 6.32 9.67 -6.80
CA LEU A 31 5.63 8.41 -7.12
C LEU A 31 4.53 8.07 -6.11
N VAL A 32 4.73 8.37 -4.82
CA VAL A 32 3.70 8.18 -3.79
C VAL A 32 2.50 9.09 -4.06
N GLU A 33 2.73 10.37 -4.33
CA GLU A 33 1.66 11.32 -4.64
C GLU A 33 0.88 10.92 -5.92
N GLN A 34 1.59 10.49 -6.96
CA GLN A 34 0.97 9.99 -8.19
C GLN A 34 0.10 8.75 -7.92
N ALA A 35 0.58 7.81 -7.10
CA ALA A 35 -0.19 6.63 -6.73
C ALA A 35 -1.44 7.00 -5.92
N ILE A 36 -1.34 7.93 -4.97
CA ILE A 36 -2.49 8.42 -4.19
C ILE A 36 -3.52 9.09 -5.11
N ALA A 37 -3.09 9.98 -6.00
CA ALA A 37 -3.98 10.65 -6.95
C ALA A 37 -4.71 9.66 -7.86
N PHE A 38 -4.00 8.64 -8.35
CA PHE A 38 -4.59 7.61 -9.20
C PHE A 38 -5.60 6.73 -8.44
N ILE A 39 -5.29 6.36 -7.20
CA ILE A 39 -6.21 5.61 -6.34
C ILE A 39 -7.49 6.42 -6.09
N ARG A 40 -7.37 7.72 -5.77
CA ARG A 40 -8.54 8.60 -5.59
C ARG A 40 -9.42 8.64 -6.83
N LYS A 41 -8.81 8.71 -8.02
CA LYS A 41 -9.53 8.64 -9.30
C LYS A 41 -10.28 7.32 -9.47
N ILE A 42 -9.63 6.18 -9.20
CA ILE A 42 -10.28 4.86 -9.25
C ILE A 42 -11.50 4.80 -8.32
N LEU A 43 -11.35 5.26 -7.08
CA LEU A 43 -12.43 5.23 -6.10
C LEU A 43 -13.60 6.13 -6.51
N GLN A 44 -13.32 7.24 -7.19
CA GLN A 44 -14.36 8.13 -7.70
C GLN A 44 -15.10 7.53 -8.90
N GLU A 45 -14.39 6.86 -9.81
CA GLU A 45 -14.94 6.45 -11.11
C GLU A 45 -15.48 5.01 -11.14
N ALA A 46 -14.97 4.11 -10.28
CA ALA A 46 -15.18 2.67 -10.45
C ALA A 46 -15.57 1.89 -9.18
N TYR A 47 -15.64 2.55 -8.00
CA TYR A 47 -15.78 1.89 -6.69
C TYR A 47 -17.05 1.04 -6.53
N GLU A 48 -18.15 1.41 -7.18
CA GLU A 48 -19.43 0.73 -7.00
C GLU A 48 -19.34 -0.77 -7.33
N GLY A 49 -19.75 -1.62 -6.38
CA GLY A 49 -19.73 -3.06 -6.53
C GLY A 49 -18.34 -3.72 -6.43
N PHE A 50 -17.31 -3.01 -5.95
CA PHE A 50 -15.97 -3.59 -5.74
C PHE A 50 -16.01 -4.86 -4.88
N GLU A 51 -16.81 -4.86 -3.82
CA GLU A 51 -16.85 -5.92 -2.82
C GLU A 51 -17.22 -7.29 -3.40
N GLU A 52 -18.16 -7.33 -4.34
CA GLU A 52 -18.67 -8.56 -4.95
C GLU A 52 -17.98 -8.88 -6.29
N ARG A 53 -17.15 -7.97 -6.80
CA ARG A 53 -16.54 -8.11 -8.12
C ARG A 53 -15.55 -9.29 -8.12
N PRO A 54 -15.64 -10.21 -9.09
CA PRO A 54 -14.68 -11.29 -9.20
C PRO A 54 -13.29 -10.73 -9.57
N VAL A 55 -12.27 -11.22 -8.90
CA VAL A 55 -10.87 -10.87 -9.08
C VAL A 55 -10.07 -12.16 -9.27
N SER A 56 -9.29 -12.19 -10.35
CA SER A 56 -8.35 -13.26 -10.66
C SER A 56 -6.96 -12.65 -10.79
N VAL A 57 -6.05 -13.04 -9.90
CA VAL A 57 -4.65 -12.60 -9.96
C VAL A 57 -3.70 -13.77 -9.81
N ARG A 58 -2.45 -13.56 -10.22
CA ARG A 58 -1.37 -14.51 -9.97
C ARG A 58 -0.50 -14.07 -8.80
N ALA A 59 -0.51 -14.85 -7.73
CA ALA A 59 0.28 -14.68 -6.51
C ALA A 59 1.52 -15.57 -6.58
N GLY A 60 2.59 -15.07 -7.21
CA GLY A 60 3.78 -15.88 -7.50
C GLY A 60 3.48 -16.97 -8.52
N PHE A 61 3.39 -18.22 -8.06
CA PHE A 61 3.02 -19.38 -8.89
C PHE A 61 1.59 -19.87 -8.65
N ALA A 62 0.89 -19.32 -7.66
CA ALA A 62 -0.50 -19.67 -7.37
C ALA A 62 -1.45 -18.74 -8.12
N ASP A 63 -2.52 -19.31 -8.65
CA ASP A 63 -3.67 -18.55 -9.14
C ASP A 63 -4.62 -18.32 -7.95
N LEU A 64 -5.10 -17.08 -7.82
CA LEU A 64 -6.00 -16.65 -6.75
C LEU A 64 -7.24 -16.05 -7.38
N ASP A 65 -8.36 -16.74 -7.19
CA ASP A 65 -9.70 -16.33 -7.60
C ASP A 65 -10.54 -16.02 -6.36
N SER A 66 -11.18 -14.86 -6.32
CA SER A 66 -11.90 -14.39 -5.15
C SER A 66 -12.95 -13.33 -5.51
N ASN A 67 -13.89 -13.05 -4.61
CA ASN A 67 -14.61 -11.77 -4.64
C ASN A 67 -13.67 -10.63 -4.19
N GLY A 68 -14.07 -9.39 -4.46
CA GLY A 68 -13.23 -8.24 -4.20
C GLY A 68 -13.03 -7.92 -2.70
N ARG A 69 -14.02 -8.23 -1.86
CA ARG A 69 -13.92 -8.08 -0.40
C ARG A 69 -12.84 -8.97 0.19
N ASP A 70 -12.86 -10.26 -0.14
CA ASP A 70 -11.91 -11.25 0.33
C ASP A 70 -10.53 -11.00 -0.28
N PHE A 71 -10.48 -10.64 -1.56
CA PHE A 71 -9.25 -10.22 -2.20
C PHE A 71 -8.60 -9.02 -1.49
N LEU A 72 -9.39 -7.99 -1.17
CA LEU A 72 -8.88 -6.81 -0.48
C LEU A 72 -8.41 -7.14 0.94
N SER A 73 -9.23 -7.86 1.70
CA SER A 73 -9.05 -8.06 3.14
C SER A 73 -8.03 -9.15 3.48
N LEU A 74 -7.99 -10.22 2.68
CA LEU A 74 -7.19 -11.42 2.97
C LEU A 74 -5.91 -11.50 2.13
N TYR A 75 -5.85 -10.81 0.99
CA TYR A 75 -4.67 -10.82 0.13
C TYR A 75 -4.00 -9.44 0.04
N ALA A 76 -4.70 -8.42 -0.45
CA ALA A 76 -4.10 -7.13 -0.74
C ALA A 76 -3.64 -6.37 0.52
N LEU A 77 -4.50 -6.26 1.53
CA LEU A 77 -4.20 -5.53 2.76
C LEU A 77 -3.04 -6.17 3.56
N PRO A 78 -3.01 -7.51 3.76
CA PRO A 78 -1.86 -8.15 4.41
C PRO A 78 -0.54 -7.92 3.65
N ASN A 79 -0.56 -8.01 2.31
CA ASN A 79 0.63 -7.74 1.49
C ASN A 79 1.08 -6.27 1.61
N PHE A 80 0.15 -5.32 1.59
CA PHE A 80 0.45 -3.90 1.80
C PHE A 80 1.12 -3.67 3.16
N LEU A 81 0.52 -4.18 4.23
CA LEU A 81 1.04 -4.01 5.59
C LEU A 81 2.40 -4.69 5.78
N PHE A 82 2.64 -5.84 5.16
CA PHE A 82 3.95 -6.49 5.17
C PHE A 82 5.03 -5.54 4.65
N HIS A 83 4.87 -5.02 3.43
CA HIS A 83 5.87 -4.15 2.83
C HIS A 83 5.98 -2.78 3.52
N TYR A 84 4.87 -2.22 3.97
CA TYR A 84 4.87 -0.97 4.73
C TYR A 84 5.63 -1.13 6.06
N SER A 85 5.43 -2.25 6.76
CA SER A 85 6.17 -2.59 7.98
C SER A 85 7.66 -2.81 7.72
N MET A 86 8.03 -3.42 6.59
CA MET A 86 9.45 -3.59 6.21
C MET A 86 10.12 -2.24 5.96
N THR A 87 9.47 -1.33 5.25
CA THR A 87 9.99 0.04 5.04
C THR A 87 10.18 0.76 6.37
N TYR A 88 9.18 0.69 7.26
CA TYR A 88 9.27 1.25 8.61
C TYR A 88 10.47 0.66 9.39
N ALA A 89 10.62 -0.67 9.39
CA ALA A 89 11.69 -1.35 10.10
C ALA A 89 13.08 -0.97 9.56
N ILE A 90 13.26 -0.91 8.24
CA ILE A 90 14.52 -0.51 7.61
C ILE A 90 14.88 0.93 8.04
N LEU A 91 13.95 1.88 7.88
CA LEU A 91 14.20 3.28 8.28
C LEU A 91 14.56 3.39 9.77
N ARG A 92 13.89 2.61 10.63
CA ARG A 92 14.18 2.57 12.06
C ARG A 92 15.58 2.03 12.35
N VAL A 93 16.00 0.95 11.68
CA VAL A 93 17.34 0.36 11.84
C VAL A 93 18.44 1.30 11.32
N GLU A 94 18.17 2.06 10.26
CA GLU A 94 19.06 3.10 9.72
C GLU A 94 19.11 4.39 10.58
N GLY A 95 18.46 4.40 11.75
CA GLY A 95 18.54 5.50 12.72
C GLY A 95 17.62 6.68 12.43
N VAL A 96 16.68 6.55 11.49
CA VAL A 96 15.65 7.58 11.26
C VAL A 96 14.77 7.70 12.51
N PRO A 97 14.51 8.91 13.03
CA PRO A 97 13.79 9.12 14.29
C PRO A 97 12.26 8.94 14.13
N ILE A 98 11.83 7.81 13.56
CA ILE A 98 10.42 7.40 13.45
C ILE A 98 9.99 6.50 14.61
N GLY A 99 8.73 6.59 15.01
CA GLY A 99 8.07 5.82 16.04
C GLY A 99 6.74 5.24 15.56
N LYS A 100 6.00 4.57 16.45
CA LYS A 100 4.73 3.93 16.07
C LYS A 100 3.66 4.92 15.57
N ARG A 101 3.76 6.19 16.01
CA ARG A 101 2.95 7.31 15.51
C ARG A 101 3.09 7.49 13.99
N ASP A 102 4.30 7.36 13.45
CA ASP A 102 4.57 7.50 12.02
C ASP A 102 4.04 6.32 11.21
N PHE A 103 3.75 5.19 11.87
CA PHE A 103 3.23 3.98 11.23
C PHE A 103 1.70 3.97 11.18
N ASP A 104 1.01 4.25 12.28
CA ASP A 104 -0.45 4.11 12.36
C ASP A 104 -1.22 5.40 12.63
N ALA A 105 -0.54 6.51 12.92
CA ALA A 105 -1.13 7.80 13.29
C ALA A 105 -2.07 7.79 14.51
N PHE A 106 -2.27 6.63 15.17
CA PHE A 106 -3.08 6.48 16.36
C PHE A 106 -2.24 6.54 17.64
N HIS A 107 -0.99 6.08 17.57
CA HIS A 107 -0.08 6.19 18.70
C HIS A 107 0.34 7.64 18.91
N ASP A 108 0.27 8.08 20.15
CA ASP A 108 0.76 9.38 20.57
C ASP A 108 1.79 9.19 21.68
N TYR A 109 2.87 9.94 21.59
CA TYR A 109 3.96 9.91 22.56
C TYR A 109 4.27 11.34 23.01
N PRO A 110 4.49 11.58 24.31
CA PRO A 110 4.92 12.87 24.80
C PRO A 110 6.22 13.34 24.13
N VAL A 111 6.42 14.65 24.02
CA VAL A 111 7.69 15.23 23.56
C VAL A 111 8.83 14.73 24.45
N GLY A 112 9.88 14.18 23.84
CA GLY A 112 11.04 13.61 24.56
C GLY A 112 10.85 12.17 25.03
N PHE A 113 9.71 11.52 24.76
CA PHE A 113 9.54 10.10 25.04
C PHE A 113 10.51 9.27 24.21
N THR A 114 11.26 8.42 24.88
CA THR A 114 12.13 7.43 24.25
C THR A 114 11.81 6.06 24.82
N PHE A 115 11.80 5.05 23.97
CA PHE A 115 11.80 3.67 24.44
C PHE A 115 13.20 3.41 25.00
N SER A 116 13.33 3.35 26.33
CA SER A 116 14.51 2.79 26.98
C SER A 116 14.63 1.33 26.55
N GLY A 117 15.73 0.99 25.87
CA GLY A 117 16.06 -0.39 25.53
C GLY A 117 16.27 -1.25 26.77
#